data_AF-A0AAP8SLA8-F1
#
_entry.id   AF-A0AAP8SLA8-F1
#
_cell.length_a   1.000
_cell.length_b   1.000
_cell.length_c   1.000
_cell.angle_alpha   90.00
_cell.angle_beta   90.00
_cell.angle_gamma   90.00
#
_symmetry.space_group_name_H-M   'P 1'
#
loop_
_entity.id
_entity.type
_entity.pdbx_description
1 polymer ?
#
loop_
_entity_poly.entity_id
_entity_poly.type
_entity_poly.pdbx_seq_one_letter_code
_entity_poly.pdbx_strand_id
1 'polypeptide(L)' 'MIEVLYAIALVMLVAAALPALFEWLWNMTMPEVFGMPALNYWQSFRLLLIAHILFGVPIVTLSIG' A
#
# COMPACT_ATOMS: atom_id res chain seq x y z
N MET A 1 -10.92 2.51 25.92
CA MET A 1 -11.87 1.90 24.97
C MET A 1 -12.14 2.78 23.76
N ILE A 2 -12.51 4.05 23.93
CA ILE A 2 -12.76 5.01 22.82
C ILE A 2 -11.50 5.34 22.00
N GLU A 3 -10.36 5.57 22.64
CA GLU A 3 -9.07 5.84 21.95
C GLU A 3 -8.67 4.73 20.97
N VAL A 4 -8.86 3.47 21.37
CA VAL A 4 -8.56 2.29 20.54
C VAL A 4 -9.47 2.24 19.32
N LEU A 5 -10.73 2.64 19.47
CA LEU A 5 -11.69 2.69 18.36
C LEU A 5 -11.27 3.74 17.31
N TYR A 6 -10.83 4.93 17.75
CA TYR A 6 -10.31 5.95 16.85
C TYR A 6 -9.04 5.51 16.13
N ALA A 7 -8.11 4.84 16.82
CA ALA A 7 -6.91 4.30 16.21
C ALA A 7 -7.22 3.26 15.13
N ILE A 8 -8.12 2.32 15.40
CA ILE A 8 -8.55 1.31 14.42
C ILE A 8 -9.22 1.96 13.21
N ALA A 9 -10.11 2.94 13.44
CA ALA A 9 -10.78 3.66 12.36
C ALA A 9 -9.78 4.41 11.47
N LEU A 10 -8.78 5.07 12.07
CA LEU A 10 -7.73 5.76 11.33
C LEU A 10 -6.88 4.78 10.50
N VAL A 11 -6.50 3.64 11.06
CA VAL A 11 -5.74 2.61 10.33
C VAL A 11 -6.55 2.09 9.14
N MET A 12 -7.83 1.79 9.33
CA MET A 12 -8.69 1.35 8.23
C MET A 12 -8.85 2.43 7.15
N LEU A 13 -8.98 3.69 7.55
CA LEU A 13 -9.07 4.82 6.62
C LEU A 13 -7.79 4.94 5.79
N VAL A 14 -6.62 4.89 6.43
CA VAL A 14 -5.32 4.95 5.74
C VAL A 14 -5.12 3.73 4.84
N ALA A 15 -5.48 2.53 5.31
CA ALA A 15 -5.38 1.30 4.54
C ALA A 15 -6.30 1.31 3.30
N ALA A 16 -7.40 2.07 3.32
CA ALA A 16 -8.28 2.25 2.16
C ALA A 16 -7.87 3.40 1.25
N ALA A 17 -7.34 4.50 1.82
CA ALA A 17 -6.91 5.66 1.06
C ALA A 17 -5.62 5.41 0.27
N LEU A 18 -4.68 4.66 0.85
CA LEU A 18 -3.37 4.39 0.25
C LEU A 18 -3.47 3.62 -1.09
N PRO A 19 -4.26 2.54 -1.21
CA PRO A 19 -4.48 1.84 -2.49
C PRO A 19 -5.17 2.70 -3.54
N ALA A 20 -6.12 3.54 -3.14
CA ALA A 20 -6.81 4.44 -4.07
C ALA A 20 -5.85 5.50 -4.64
N LEU A 21 -4.98 6.07 -3.80
CA LEU A 21 -3.94 6.99 -4.25
C LEU A 21 -2.94 6.29 -5.19
N PHE A 22 -2.53 5.07 -4.83
CA PHE A 22 -1.62 4.28 -5.66
C PHE A 22 -2.24 3.91 -7.02
N GLU A 23 -3.51 3.52 -7.04
CA GLU A 23 -4.26 3.26 -8.27
C GLU A 23 -4.27 4.48 -9.18
N TRP A 24 -4.60 5.65 -8.62
CA TRP A 24 -4.67 6.90 -9.37
C TRP A 24 -3.31 7.29 -9.97
N LEU A 25 -2.23 7.19 -9.18
CA LEU A 25 -0.88 7.46 -9.65
C LEU A 25 -0.43 6.46 -10.71
N TRP A 26 -0.69 5.16 -10.49
CA TRP A 26 -0.35 4.11 -11.43
C TRP A 26 -1.05 4.33 -12.76
N ASN A 27 -2.38 4.55 -12.74
CA ASN A 27 -3.20 4.68 -13.94
C ASN A 27 -2.84 5.89 -14.80
N MET A 28 -2.28 6.95 -14.21
CA MET A 28 -1.79 8.09 -14.97
C MET A 28 -0.40 7.89 -15.59
N THR A 29 0.47 7.10 -14.97
CA THR A 29 1.89 7.05 -15.35
C THR A 29 2.28 5.74 -16.04
N MET A 30 1.91 4.60 -15.45
CA MET A 30 2.42 3.30 -15.87
C MET A 30 1.80 2.81 -17.19
N PRO A 31 0.47 2.94 -17.43
CA PRO A 31 -0.12 2.63 -18.73
C PRO A 31 0.45 3.47 -19.86
N GLU A 32 0.68 4.76 -19.64
CA GLU A 32 1.17 5.69 -20.66
C GLU A 32 2.65 5.43 -20.98
N VAL A 33 3.49 5.28 -19.96
CA VAL A 33 4.95 5.14 -20.14
C VAL A 33 5.33 3.74 -20.60
N PHE A 34 4.66 2.70 -20.10
CA PHE A 34 5.07 1.31 -20.32
C PHE A 34 4.05 0.48 -21.13
N GLY A 35 2.92 1.06 -21.56
CA GLY A 35 1.88 0.34 -22.32
C GLY A 35 1.16 -0.75 -21.52
N MET A 36 1.16 -0.65 -20.18
CA MET A 36 0.57 -1.65 -19.29
C MET A 36 -0.94 -1.40 -19.07
N PRO A 37 -1.74 -2.42 -18.69
CA PRO A 37 -3.14 -2.20 -18.35
C PRO A 37 -3.30 -1.35 -17.08
N ALA A 38 -4.37 -0.56 -17.03
CA ALA A 38 -4.80 0.14 -15.83
C ALA A 38 -5.16 -0.84 -14.71
N LEU A 39 -4.88 -0.44 -13.47
CA LEU A 39 -5.25 -1.17 -12.26
C LEU A 39 -6.60 -0.68 -11.75
N ASN A 40 -7.38 -1.59 -11.17
CA ASN A 40 -8.51 -1.26 -10.31
C ASN A 40 -8.09 -1.21 -8.84
N TYR A 41 -8.94 -0.64 -7.98
CA TYR A 41 -8.72 -0.53 -6.54
C TYR A 41 -8.22 -1.83 -5.89
N TRP A 42 -8.88 -2.95 -6.18
CA TRP A 42 -8.54 -4.26 -5.59
C TRP A 42 -7.20 -4.81 -6.09
N GLN A 43 -6.83 -4.55 -7.34
CA GLN A 43 -5.53 -4.90 -7.90
C GLN A 43 -4.42 -4.08 -7.26
N SER A 44 -4.63 -2.77 -7.13
CA SER A 44 -3.73 -1.84 -6.44
C SER A 44 -3.51 -2.23 -4.98
N PHE A 45 -4.59 -2.56 -4.26
CA PHE A 45 -4.51 -3.03 -2.87
C PHE A 45 -3.66 -4.30 -2.74
N ARG A 46 -3.93 -5.31 -3.58
CA ARG A 46 -3.15 -6.57 -3.59
C ARG A 46 -1.68 -6.33 -3.94
N LEU A 47 -1.41 -5.44 -4.89
CA LEU A 47 -0.04 -5.12 -5.29
C LEU A 47 0.74 -4.44 -4.17
N LEU A 48 0.11 -3.50 -3.45
CA LEU A 48 0.71 -2.88 -2.27
C LEU A 48 0.96 -3.89 -1.14
N LEU A 49 0.06 -4.84 -0.92
CA LEU A 49 0.28 -5.93 0.05
C LEU A 49 1.50 -6.78 -0.34
N ILE A 50 1.60 -7.17 -1.61
CA ILE A 50 2.76 -7.93 -2.12
C ILE A 50 4.04 -7.11 -1.95
N ALA A 51 4.03 -5.82 -2.32
CA ALA A 51 5.18 -4.95 -2.15
C ALA A 51 5.59 -4.82 -0.67
N HIS A 52 4.63 -4.72 0.24
CA HIS A 52 4.92 -4.70 1.68
C HIS A 52 5.51 -6.02 2.19
N ILE A 53 5.03 -7.16 1.69
CA ILE A 53 5.60 -8.47 2.04
C ILE A 53 7.03 -8.61 1.52
N LEU A 54 7.30 -8.14 0.30
CA LEU A 54 8.61 -8.27 -0.35
C LEU A 54 9.65 -7.26 0.14
N PHE A 55 9.23 -6.03 0.44
CA PHE A 55 10.13 -4.90 0.73
C PHE A 55 9.90 -4.24 2.09
N GLY A 56 8.81 -4.57 2.80
CA GLY A 56 8.39 -3.89 4.02
C GLY A 56 9.13 -4.31 5.29
N VAL A 57 9.94 -5.37 5.24
CA VAL A 57 10.79 -5.78 6.36
C VAL A 57 12.25 -5.50 6.00
N PRO A 58 12.80 -4.32 6.33
CA PRO A 58 14.22 -4.26 6.63
C PRO A 58 14.41 -5.14 7.85
N ILE A 59 14.90 -6.35 7.64
CA ILE A 59 15.57 -7.11 8.69
C ILE A 59 16.76 -6.23 9.05
N VAL A 60 16.56 -5.28 9.98
CA VAL A 60 17.65 -4.83 10.83
C VAL A 60 18.11 -6.11 11.48
N THR A 61 19.10 -6.73 10.84
CA THR A 61 19.98 -7.70 11.46
C THR A 61 20.53 -6.94 12.64
N LEU A 62 19.86 -7.08 13.79
CA LEU A 62 20.42 -6.81 15.09
C LEU A 62 21.59 -7.77 15.20
N SER A 63 22.69 -7.41 14.55
CA SER A 63 24.02 -7.74 14.99
C SER A 63 24.17 -7.02 16.32
N ILE A 64 23.56 -7.59 17.36
CA ILE A 64 24.03 -7.46 18.73
C ILE A 64 25.40 -8.14 18.74
N GLY A 65 26.40 -7.37 18.33
CA GLY A 65 27.82 -7.56 18.60
C GLY A 65 28.26 -6.42 19.50
#